data_AF-A0A089L078-F1
#
_entry.id   AF-A0A089L078-F1
#
_cell.length_a   1.000
_cell.length_b   1.000
_cell.length_c   1.000
_cell.angle_alpha   90.00
_cell.angle_beta   90.00
_cell.angle_gamma   90.00
#
_symmetry.space_group_name_H-M   'P 1'
#
loop_
_entity.id
_entity.type
_entity.pdbx_description
1 polymer ?
#
loop_
_entity_poly.entity_id
_entity_poly.type
_entity_poly.pdbx_seq_one_letter_code
_entity_poly.pdbx_strand_id
1 'polypeptide(L)'
;MKEVKLKEATLVFSSFSFICAAVLFALTVYDVITLQDLLSFAGPSTIVWGTITSSLGLLLFGIILTLITPAKNIDDTNKSYQNHTVPVILAFMLVGALFEELLFRGIVQNLLFVYTGNQWAAIIITALLFVGIHVQYYKKPLMLINIAVPGLVFGWVYAQTGNLLVPFVAHFMMNAGITLLFKYNVIRLKR
;
A
#
# COMPACT_ATOMS: atom_id res chain seq x y z
N MET A 1 24.79 0.21 -9.30
CA MET A 1 23.42 0.41 -8.79
C MET A 1 23.50 1.51 -7.73
N LYS A 2 22.78 2.64 -7.87
CA LYS A 2 22.77 3.66 -6.80
C LYS A 2 22.05 3.07 -5.59
N GLU A 3 22.70 3.09 -4.44
CA GLU A 3 22.10 2.65 -3.19
C GLU A 3 20.87 3.53 -2.88
N VAL A 4 19.72 2.91 -2.62
CA VAL A 4 18.54 3.66 -2.18
C VAL A 4 18.84 4.23 -0.81
N LYS A 5 18.87 5.56 -0.73
CA LYS A 5 19.04 6.29 0.52
C LYS A 5 17.74 6.29 1.30
N LEU A 6 17.44 5.18 1.97
CA LEU A 6 16.18 4.96 2.67
C LEU A 6 15.83 6.12 3.62
N LYS A 7 16.80 6.68 4.35
CA LYS A 7 16.56 7.82 5.26
C LYS A 7 16.04 9.07 4.52
N GLU A 8 16.61 9.40 3.37
CA GLU A 8 16.16 10.53 2.56
C GLU A 8 14.75 10.26 2.00
N ALA A 9 14.51 9.03 1.53
CA ALA A 9 13.19 8.63 1.05
C ALA A 9 12.14 8.68 2.17
N THR A 10 12.42 8.15 3.35
CA THR A 10 11.53 8.22 4.53
C THR A 10 11.20 9.67 4.90
N LEU A 11 12.17 10.59 4.81
CA LEU A 11 11.91 12.01 5.06
C LEU A 11 10.93 12.58 4.03
N VAL A 12 11.15 12.31 2.75
CA VAL A 12 10.28 12.77 1.66
C VAL A 12 8.86 12.22 1.81
N PHE A 13 8.70 10.92 2.06
CA PHE A 13 7.40 10.30 2.27
C PHE A 13 6.70 10.82 3.54
N SER A 14 7.45 11.16 4.59
CA SER A 14 6.90 11.81 5.79
C SER A 14 6.32 13.19 5.46
N SER A 15 7.02 13.99 4.64
CA SER A 15 6.53 15.29 4.19
C SER A 15 5.25 15.17 3.36
N PHE A 16 5.20 14.21 2.43
CA PHE A 16 3.97 13.96 1.66
C PHE A 16 2.82 13.43 2.52
N SER A 17 3.09 12.59 3.52
CA SER A 17 2.09 12.13 4.48
C SER A 17 1.49 13.30 5.26
N PHE A 18 2.33 14.25 5.69
CA PHE A 18 1.87 15.46 6.38
C PHE A 18 0.98 16.34 5.47
N ILE A 19 1.37 16.51 4.22
CA ILE A 19 0.55 17.24 3.22
C ILE A 19 -0.80 16.53 3.02
N CYS A 20 -0.81 15.20 2.86
CA CYS A 20 -2.05 14.44 2.70
C CYS A 20 -2.95 14.55 3.93
N ALA A 21 -2.38 14.49 5.13
CA ALA A 21 -3.13 14.68 6.37
C ALA A 21 -3.71 16.09 6.48
N ALA A 22 -2.98 17.13 6.06
CA ALA A 22 -3.48 18.50 6.02
C ALA A 22 -4.62 18.67 5.01
N VAL A 23 -4.52 18.04 3.83
CA VAL A 23 -5.60 18.02 2.82
C VAL A 23 -6.83 17.31 3.36
N LEU A 24 -6.67 16.14 3.99
CA LEU A 24 -7.79 15.40 4.60
C LEU A 24 -8.45 16.19 5.73
N PHE A 25 -7.66 16.88 6.56
CA PHE A 25 -8.18 17.78 7.57
C PHE A 25 -9.03 18.89 6.93
N ALA A 26 -8.53 19.54 5.88
CA ALA A 26 -9.30 20.55 5.16
C ALA A 26 -10.60 19.96 4.57
N LEU A 27 -10.55 18.81 3.89
CA LEU A 27 -11.72 18.14 3.33
C LEU A 27 -12.76 17.77 4.41
N THR A 28 -12.30 17.45 5.61
CA THR A 28 -13.18 17.17 6.76
C THR A 28 -13.82 18.45 7.32
N VAL A 29 -13.06 19.53 7.43
CA VAL A 29 -13.56 20.83 7.92
C VAL A 29 -14.57 21.44 6.96
N TYR A 30 -14.43 21.20 5.65
CA TYR A 30 -15.37 21.66 4.62
C TYR A 30 -16.49 20.64 4.31
N ASP A 31 -16.69 19.63 5.16
CA ASP A 31 -17.75 18.61 5.03
C ASP A 31 -17.78 17.87 3.67
N VAL A 32 -16.63 17.80 2.97
CA VAL A 32 -16.50 17.04 1.72
C VAL A 32 -16.38 15.55 2.00
N ILE A 33 -15.68 15.19 3.07
CA ILE A 33 -15.49 13.81 3.56
C ILE A 33 -15.68 13.85 5.08
N THR A 34 -16.35 12.86 5.67
CA THR A 34 -16.53 12.83 7.12
C THR A 34 -15.42 12.03 7.82
N LEU A 35 -15.19 12.31 9.11
CA LEU A 35 -14.27 11.50 9.92
C LEU A 35 -14.72 10.03 10.00
N GLN A 36 -16.04 9.80 9.92
CA GLN A 36 -16.62 8.46 9.91
C GLN A 36 -16.29 7.70 8.61
N ASP A 37 -16.16 8.40 7.48
CA ASP A 37 -15.73 7.81 6.20
C ASP A 37 -14.25 7.41 6.24
N LEU A 38 -13.43 8.13 7.02
CA LEU A 38 -11.99 7.88 7.15
C LEU A 38 -11.67 6.84 8.23
N LEU A 39 -12.35 6.90 9.38
CA LEU A 39 -12.07 6.12 10.59
C LEU A 39 -13.37 5.67 11.29
N SER A 40 -14.11 4.76 10.65
CA SER A 40 -15.27 4.13 11.27
C SER A 40 -14.88 3.13 12.35
N PHE A 41 -15.65 3.11 13.44
CA PHE A 41 -15.57 2.10 14.51
C PHE A 41 -16.89 1.32 14.69
N ALA A 42 -17.84 1.46 13.75
CA ALA A 42 -19.17 0.87 13.87
C ALA A 42 -19.21 -0.66 13.73
N GLY A 43 -18.14 -1.27 13.20
CA GLY A 43 -18.03 -2.72 12.98
C GLY A 43 -16.65 -3.28 13.37
N PRO A 44 -16.33 -3.37 14.68
CA PRO A 44 -15.00 -3.78 15.13
C PRO A 44 -14.63 -5.20 14.66
N SER A 45 -15.59 -6.11 14.56
CA SER A 45 -15.37 -7.45 14.02
C SER A 45 -14.95 -7.40 12.55
N THR A 46 -15.64 -6.62 11.71
CA THR A 46 -15.31 -6.42 10.30
C THR A 46 -13.93 -5.78 10.13
N ILE A 47 -13.58 -4.80 10.98
CA ILE A 47 -12.26 -4.17 10.99
C ILE A 47 -11.17 -5.19 11.32
N VAL A 48 -11.35 -5.97 12.40
CA VAL A 48 -10.37 -6.97 12.84
C VAL A 48 -10.20 -8.06 11.79
N TRP A 49 -11.30 -8.67 11.33
CA TRP A 49 -11.23 -9.74 10.33
C TRP A 49 -10.77 -9.23 8.97
N GLY A 50 -11.19 -8.03 8.56
CA GLY A 50 -10.71 -7.38 7.35
C GLY A 50 -9.20 -7.15 7.39
N THR A 51 -8.66 -6.69 8.54
CA THR A 51 -7.22 -6.49 8.73
C THR A 51 -6.46 -7.82 8.66
N ILE A 52 -6.92 -8.84 9.40
CA ILE A 52 -6.24 -10.15 9.47
C ILE A 52 -6.24 -10.82 8.08
N THR A 53 -7.42 -10.92 7.45
CA THR A 53 -7.58 -11.65 6.19
C THR A 53 -6.84 -10.96 5.04
N SER A 54 -6.89 -9.64 4.93
CA SER A 54 -6.14 -8.91 3.91
C SER A 54 -4.63 -8.96 4.13
N SER A 55 -4.15 -8.80 5.36
CA SER A 55 -2.72 -8.89 5.68
C SER A 55 -2.15 -10.27 5.35
N LEU A 56 -2.80 -11.33 5.83
CA LEU A 56 -2.35 -12.71 5.57
C LEU A 56 -2.53 -13.09 4.10
N GLY A 57 -3.67 -12.75 3.49
CA GLY A 57 -3.96 -13.06 2.09
C GLY A 57 -2.98 -12.40 1.13
N LEU A 58 -2.67 -11.12 1.34
CA LEU A 58 -1.72 -10.38 0.50
C LEU A 58 -0.27 -10.81 0.73
N LEU A 59 0.10 -11.15 1.98
CA LEU A 59 1.42 -11.71 2.25
C LEU A 59 1.60 -13.07 1.56
N LEU A 60 0.60 -13.97 1.68
CA LEU A 60 0.60 -15.25 0.98
C LEU A 60 0.64 -15.08 -0.54
N PHE A 61 -0.15 -14.15 -1.08
CA PHE A 61 -0.12 -13.80 -2.49
C PHE A 61 1.27 -13.34 -2.93
N GLY A 62 1.91 -12.44 -2.19
CA GLY A 62 3.26 -11.96 -2.50
C GLY A 62 4.32 -13.07 -2.44
N ILE A 63 4.19 -14.03 -1.51
CA ILE A 63 5.05 -15.21 -1.43
C ILE A 63 4.85 -16.09 -2.66
N ILE A 64 3.60 -16.46 -2.98
CA ILE A 64 3.29 -17.29 -4.15
C ILE A 64 3.80 -16.64 -5.43
N LEU A 65 3.53 -15.34 -5.60
CA LEU A 65 3.97 -14.58 -6.77
C LEU A 65 5.49 -14.55 -6.88
N THR A 66 6.20 -14.42 -5.75
CA THR A 66 7.66 -14.49 -5.72
C THR A 66 8.19 -15.86 -6.15
N LEU A 67 7.54 -16.95 -5.74
CA LEU A 67 7.98 -18.32 -6.06
C LEU A 67 7.77 -18.68 -7.54
N ILE A 68 6.74 -18.12 -8.18
CA ILE A 68 6.46 -18.34 -9.61
C ILE A 68 7.24 -17.39 -10.53
N THR A 69 7.69 -16.24 -10.02
CA THR A 69 8.34 -15.21 -10.83
C THR A 69 9.83 -15.53 -11.02
N PRO A 70 10.31 -15.68 -12.27
CA PRO A 70 11.73 -15.87 -12.54
C PRO A 70 12.57 -14.68 -12.06
N ALA A 71 13.77 -14.93 -11.54
CA ALA A 71 14.62 -13.87 -10.98
C ALA A 71 14.86 -12.69 -11.95
N LYS A 72 14.96 -12.96 -13.25
CA LYS A 72 15.14 -11.94 -14.30
C LYS A 72 14.00 -10.90 -14.39
N ASN A 73 12.80 -11.26 -13.94
CA ASN A 73 11.62 -10.41 -14.02
C ASN A 73 11.38 -9.60 -12.74
N ILE A 74 12.13 -9.87 -11.67
CA ILE A 74 12.04 -9.16 -10.40
C ILE A 74 13.01 -8.00 -10.42
N ASP A 75 12.55 -6.84 -9.95
CA ASP A 75 13.42 -5.70 -9.76
C ASP A 75 14.36 -5.89 -8.58
N ASP A 76 15.57 -5.36 -8.72
CA ASP A 76 16.59 -5.42 -7.71
C ASP A 76 16.32 -4.47 -6.53
N THR A 77 15.17 -3.78 -6.50
CA THR A 77 14.76 -2.91 -5.38
C THR A 77 14.90 -3.62 -4.03
N ASN A 78 14.43 -4.87 -3.95
CA ASN A 78 14.54 -5.67 -2.72
C ASN A 78 15.97 -6.01 -2.34
N LYS A 79 16.90 -6.10 -3.31
CA LYS A 79 18.34 -6.26 -3.03
C LYS A 79 18.91 -4.99 -2.39
N SER A 80 18.44 -3.81 -2.80
CA SER A 80 18.88 -2.54 -2.22
C SER A 80 18.51 -2.41 -0.75
N TYR A 81 17.39 -2.99 -0.29
CA TYR A 81 17.00 -2.94 1.12
C TYR A 81 17.87 -3.82 2.01
N GLN A 82 18.54 -4.84 1.46
CA GLN A 82 19.26 -5.83 2.25
C GLN A 82 20.45 -5.28 3.01
N ASN A 83 21.02 -4.18 2.53
CA ASN A 83 22.16 -3.52 3.14
C ASN A 83 21.78 -2.66 4.36
N HIS A 84 20.49 -2.41 4.58
CA HIS A 84 20.01 -1.55 5.67
C HIS A 84 19.61 -2.35 6.91
N THR A 85 19.60 -1.69 8.08
CA THR A 85 19.15 -2.31 9.33
C THR A 85 17.64 -2.49 9.35
N VAL A 86 17.15 -3.48 10.09
CA VAL A 86 15.71 -3.77 10.19
C VAL A 86 14.89 -2.55 10.62
N PRO A 87 15.28 -1.73 11.62
CA PRO A 87 14.51 -0.55 12.00
C PRO A 87 14.36 0.47 10.86
N VAL A 88 15.41 0.67 10.05
CA VAL A 88 15.36 1.60 8.91
C VAL A 88 14.40 1.10 7.84
N ILE A 89 14.44 -0.21 7.55
CA ILE A 89 13.51 -0.84 6.60
C ILE A 89 12.07 -0.68 7.09
N LEU A 90 11.79 -1.01 8.35
CA LEU A 90 10.45 -0.92 8.93
C LEU A 90 9.94 0.53 8.93
N ALA A 91 10.77 1.50 9.32
CA ALA A 91 10.39 2.90 9.29
C ALA A 91 10.04 3.37 7.86
N PHE A 92 10.84 2.97 6.86
CA PHE A 92 10.54 3.28 5.47
C PHE A 92 9.22 2.65 4.99
N MET A 93 9.02 1.35 5.24
CA MET A 93 7.79 0.66 4.81
C MET A 93 6.55 1.21 5.51
N LEU A 94 6.66 1.60 6.78
CA LEU A 94 5.56 2.19 7.55
C LEU A 94 5.17 3.55 6.96
N VAL A 95 6.13 4.45 6.75
CA VAL A 95 5.87 5.80 6.24
C VAL A 95 5.44 5.76 4.77
N GLY A 96 6.01 4.86 3.96
CA GLY A 96 5.58 4.65 2.57
C GLY A 96 4.13 4.19 2.48
N ALA A 97 3.76 3.15 3.25
CA ALA A 97 2.38 2.67 3.31
C ALA A 97 1.42 3.76 3.83
N LEU A 98 1.83 4.54 4.84
CA LEU A 98 1.02 5.64 5.35
C LEU A 98 0.74 6.68 4.27
N PHE A 99 1.78 7.16 3.60
CA PHE A 99 1.63 8.14 2.51
C PHE A 99 0.67 7.62 1.43
N GLU A 100 0.93 6.41 0.93
CA GLU A 100 0.16 5.85 -0.19
C GLU A 100 -1.31 5.64 0.19
N GLU A 101 -1.61 5.12 1.39
CA GLU A 101 -3.00 4.95 1.81
C GLU A 101 -3.72 6.28 2.10
N LEU A 102 -3.04 7.28 2.68
CA LEU A 102 -3.62 8.62 2.85
C LEU A 102 -3.96 9.26 1.50
N LEU A 103 -3.05 9.16 0.54
CA LEU A 103 -3.27 9.73 -0.80
C LEU A 103 -4.35 8.97 -1.56
N PHE A 104 -4.21 7.66 -1.72
CA PHE A 104 -5.07 6.91 -2.61
C PHE A 104 -6.42 6.58 -2.00
N ARG A 105 -6.48 6.14 -0.74
CA ARG A 105 -7.75 5.74 -0.10
C ARG A 105 -8.39 6.93 0.59
N GLY A 106 -7.58 7.70 1.32
CA GLY A 106 -8.05 8.89 2.01
C GLY A 106 -8.57 9.95 1.05
N ILE A 107 -7.79 10.33 0.04
CA ILE A 107 -8.14 11.45 -0.85
C ILE A 107 -8.78 10.95 -2.15
N VAL A 108 -8.02 10.23 -2.99
CA VAL A 108 -8.43 9.94 -4.38
C VAL A 108 -9.71 9.09 -4.43
N GLN A 109 -9.76 7.98 -3.70
CA GLN A 109 -10.91 7.07 -3.72
C GLN A 109 -12.17 7.74 -3.16
N ASN A 110 -12.08 8.49 -2.05
CA ASN A 110 -13.22 9.21 -1.50
C ASN A 110 -13.71 10.30 -2.45
N LEU A 111 -12.83 11.11 -3.03
CA LEU A 111 -13.23 12.16 -3.97
C LEU A 111 -13.89 11.57 -5.23
N LEU A 112 -13.36 10.45 -5.74
CA LEU A 112 -13.98 9.72 -6.84
C LEU A 112 -15.34 9.16 -6.45
N PHE A 113 -15.51 8.67 -5.22
CA PHE A 113 -16.80 8.21 -4.73
C PHE A 113 -17.81 9.36 -4.60
N VAL A 114 -17.41 10.50 -4.03
CA VAL A 114 -18.23 11.72 -3.95
C VAL A 114 -18.66 12.19 -5.34
N TYR A 115 -17.75 12.15 -6.32
CA TYR A 115 -18.04 12.60 -7.68
C TYR A 115 -18.91 11.61 -8.48
N THR A 116 -18.67 10.30 -8.34
CA THR A 116 -19.33 9.28 -9.19
C THR A 116 -20.56 8.64 -8.53
N GLY A 117 -20.67 8.69 -7.21
CA GLY A 117 -21.65 7.93 -6.42
C GLY A 117 -21.48 6.40 -6.50
N ASN A 118 -20.42 5.90 -7.15
CA ASN A 118 -20.23 4.47 -7.41
C ASN A 118 -18.93 3.97 -6.79
N GLN A 119 -19.07 3.14 -5.76
CA GLN A 119 -17.95 2.60 -4.99
C GLN A 119 -16.99 1.76 -5.84
N TRP A 120 -17.49 0.94 -6.77
CA TRP A 120 -16.63 0.13 -7.64
C TRP A 120 -15.89 0.97 -8.67
N ALA A 121 -16.53 2.00 -9.22
CA ALA A 121 -15.86 2.95 -10.11
C ALA A 121 -14.71 3.66 -9.38
N ALA A 122 -14.94 4.14 -8.15
CA ALA A 122 -13.92 4.76 -7.33
C ALA A 122 -12.74 3.81 -7.03
N ILE A 123 -13.01 2.56 -6.66
CA ILE A 123 -11.97 1.54 -6.40
C ILE A 123 -11.15 1.27 -7.66
N ILE A 124 -11.79 0.99 -8.79
CA ILE A 124 -11.10 0.60 -10.03
C ILE A 124 -10.25 1.75 -10.56
N ILE A 125 -10.81 2.97 -10.62
CA ILE A 125 -10.08 4.14 -11.10
C ILE A 125 -8.89 4.44 -10.17
N THR A 126 -9.09 4.38 -8.85
CA THR A 126 -7.99 4.56 -7.88
C THR A 126 -6.89 3.52 -8.08
N ALA A 127 -7.24 2.24 -8.26
CA ALA A 127 -6.26 1.18 -8.50
C ALA A 127 -5.52 1.38 -9.83
N LEU A 128 -6.18 1.85 -10.88
CA LEU A 128 -5.53 2.19 -12.14
C LEU A 128 -4.56 3.37 -11.99
N LEU A 129 -4.92 4.41 -11.25
CA LEU A 129 -4.02 5.52 -10.93
C LEU A 129 -2.83 5.07 -10.09
N PHE A 130 -3.07 4.19 -9.11
CA PHE A 130 -2.03 3.58 -8.28
C PHE A 130 -1.03 2.81 -9.14
N VAL A 131 -1.49 1.93 -10.02
CA VAL A 131 -0.62 1.23 -10.99
C VAL A 131 0.05 2.24 -11.94
N GLY A 132 -0.67 3.29 -12.33
CA GLY A 132 -0.22 4.36 -13.22
C GLY A 132 1.06 5.04 -12.75
N ILE A 133 1.18 5.35 -11.45
CA ILE A 133 2.38 5.99 -10.90
C ILE A 133 3.59 5.06 -10.78
N HIS A 134 3.39 3.74 -10.92
CA HIS A 134 4.43 2.71 -10.82
C HIS A 134 5.12 2.43 -12.17
N VAL A 135 5.49 3.50 -12.88
CA VAL A 135 6.03 3.46 -14.25
C VAL A 135 7.28 2.61 -14.41
N GLN A 136 8.08 2.47 -13.36
CA GLN A 136 9.31 1.65 -13.36
C GLN A 136 9.04 0.16 -13.61
N TYR A 137 7.81 -0.31 -13.37
CA TYR A 137 7.43 -1.71 -13.53
C TYR A 137 6.66 -2.00 -14.81
N TYR A 138 6.48 -1.02 -15.71
CA TYR A 138 5.68 -1.22 -16.94
C TYR A 138 6.21 -2.31 -17.87
N LYS A 139 7.53 -2.58 -17.83
CA LYS A 139 8.17 -3.66 -18.59
C LYS A 139 8.21 -5.00 -17.83
N LYS A 140 7.59 -5.06 -16.64
CA LYS A 140 7.62 -6.21 -15.71
C LYS A 140 6.18 -6.61 -15.31
N PRO A 141 5.45 -7.36 -16.17
CA PRO A 141 4.03 -7.66 -15.96
C PRO A 141 3.70 -8.29 -14.60
N LEU A 142 4.56 -9.19 -14.11
CA LEU A 142 4.37 -9.83 -12.80
C LEU A 142 4.53 -8.85 -11.64
N MET A 143 5.37 -7.83 -11.78
CA MET A 143 5.48 -6.76 -10.78
C MET A 143 4.28 -5.83 -10.82
N LEU A 144 3.73 -5.55 -12.00
CA LEU A 144 2.46 -4.82 -12.11
C LEU A 144 1.32 -5.59 -11.46
N ILE A 145 1.26 -6.92 -11.62
CA ILE A 145 0.28 -7.75 -10.91
C ILE A 145 0.48 -7.65 -9.38
N ASN A 146 1.72 -7.61 -8.92
CA ASN A 146 2.07 -7.40 -7.50
C ASN A 146 1.70 -6.00 -6.97
N ILE A 147 1.22 -5.10 -7.82
CA ILE A 147 0.81 -3.72 -7.46
C ILE A 147 -0.69 -3.56 -7.66
N ALA A 148 -1.21 -4.05 -8.79
CA ALA A 148 -2.62 -3.96 -9.16
C ALA A 148 -3.51 -4.76 -8.20
N VAL A 149 -3.14 -6.00 -7.87
CA VAL A 149 -3.96 -6.86 -7.00
C VAL A 149 -4.04 -6.28 -5.58
N PRO A 150 -2.92 -5.94 -4.89
CA PRO A 150 -3.02 -5.26 -3.60
C PRO A 150 -3.75 -3.93 -3.71
N GLY A 151 -3.52 -3.16 -4.78
CA GLY A 151 -4.21 -1.89 -5.02
C GLY A 151 -5.74 -2.01 -5.00
N LEU A 152 -6.28 -3.03 -5.67
CA LEU A 152 -7.71 -3.36 -5.65
C LEU A 152 -8.17 -3.85 -4.27
N VAL A 153 -7.40 -4.73 -3.62
CA VAL A 153 -7.74 -5.28 -2.30
C VAL A 153 -7.80 -4.17 -1.25
N PHE A 154 -6.81 -3.28 -1.19
CA PHE A 154 -6.79 -2.13 -0.28
C PHE A 154 -8.01 -1.23 -0.48
N GLY A 155 -8.36 -0.93 -1.74
CA GLY A 155 -9.54 -0.12 -2.05
C GLY A 155 -10.84 -0.80 -1.64
N TRP A 156 -10.95 -2.11 -1.88
CA TRP A 156 -12.11 -2.90 -1.48
C TRP A 156 -12.25 -3.01 0.03
N VAL A 157 -11.20 -3.39 0.76
CA VAL A 157 -11.28 -3.52 2.24
C VAL A 157 -11.54 -2.17 2.90
N TYR A 158 -10.97 -1.08 2.41
CA TYR A 158 -11.29 0.26 2.88
C TYR A 158 -12.78 0.56 2.74
N ALA A 159 -13.34 0.27 1.56
CA ALA A 159 -14.73 0.55 1.27
C ALA A 159 -15.72 -0.38 2.00
N GLN A 160 -15.25 -1.52 2.53
CA GLN A 160 -16.03 -2.40 3.40
C GLN A 160 -15.97 -1.99 4.87
N THR A 161 -14.84 -1.44 5.33
CA THR A 161 -14.62 -1.13 6.75
C THR A 161 -14.85 0.34 7.09
N GLY A 162 -14.79 1.24 6.11
CA GLY A 162 -14.77 2.69 6.33
C GLY A 162 -13.60 3.14 7.20
N ASN A 163 -12.50 2.38 7.22
CA ASN A 163 -11.40 2.62 8.15
C ASN A 163 -10.05 2.49 7.46
N LEU A 164 -9.35 3.62 7.31
CA LEU A 164 -8.04 3.72 6.67
C LEU A 164 -6.94 2.91 7.34
N LEU A 165 -7.07 2.60 8.64
CA LEU A 165 -6.08 1.78 9.33
C LEU A 165 -6.04 0.35 8.79
N VAL A 166 -7.16 -0.15 8.27
CA VAL A 166 -7.25 -1.52 7.73
C VAL A 166 -6.36 -1.71 6.50
N PRO A 167 -6.52 -0.96 5.39
CA PRO A 167 -5.62 -1.08 4.25
C PRO A 167 -4.18 -0.67 4.61
N PHE A 168 -3.99 0.32 5.49
CA PHE A 168 -2.66 0.75 5.94
C PHE A 168 -1.87 -0.37 6.61
N VAL A 169 -2.48 -1.07 7.58
CA VAL A 169 -1.84 -2.19 8.26
C VAL A 169 -1.59 -3.33 7.29
N ALA A 170 -2.55 -3.67 6.42
CA ALA A 170 -2.39 -4.71 5.42
C ALA A 170 -1.23 -4.43 4.46
N HIS A 171 -1.14 -3.18 3.98
CA HIS A 171 -0.08 -2.74 3.08
C HIS A 171 1.29 -2.77 3.77
N PHE A 172 1.41 -2.21 4.97
CA PHE A 172 2.64 -2.27 5.74
C PHE A 172 3.09 -3.71 5.99
N MET A 173 2.18 -4.59 6.42
CA MET A 173 2.48 -6.00 6.72
C MET A 173 2.93 -6.77 5.48
N MET A 174 2.30 -6.53 4.32
CA MET A 174 2.73 -7.11 3.06
C MET A 174 4.15 -6.66 2.69
N ASN A 175 4.41 -5.35 2.67
CA ASN A 175 5.70 -4.81 2.23
C ASN A 175 6.85 -5.18 3.18
N ALA A 176 6.62 -5.01 4.49
CA ALA A 176 7.60 -5.37 5.51
C ALA A 176 7.82 -6.89 5.53
N GLY A 177 6.75 -7.69 5.49
CA GLY A 177 6.82 -9.15 5.52
C GLY A 177 7.63 -9.71 4.36
N ILE A 178 7.29 -9.35 3.12
CA ILE A 178 8.04 -9.82 1.93
C ILE A 178 9.51 -9.39 2.00
N THR A 179 9.78 -8.14 2.39
CA THR A 179 11.16 -7.63 2.46
C THR A 179 12.00 -8.37 3.50
N LEU A 180 11.42 -8.67 4.68
CA LEU A 180 12.10 -9.44 5.73
C LEU A 180 12.31 -10.90 5.32
N LEU A 181 11.34 -11.53 4.65
CA LEU A 181 11.51 -12.89 4.14
C LEU A 181 12.67 -13.01 3.15
N PHE A 182 12.85 -11.99 2.29
CA PHE A 182 14.05 -11.89 1.44
C PHE A 182 15.33 -11.66 2.27
N LYS A 183 15.28 -10.78 3.27
CA LYS A 183 16.46 -10.45 4.10
C LYS A 183 17.05 -11.61 4.84
N TYR A 184 16.19 -12.46 5.38
CA TYR A 184 16.61 -13.65 6.11
C TYR A 184 16.72 -14.88 5.20
N ASN A 185 16.67 -14.71 3.87
CA ASN A 185 16.78 -15.77 2.87
C ASN A 185 15.79 -16.92 3.06
N VAL A 186 14.61 -16.63 3.64
CA VAL A 186 13.51 -17.60 3.83
C VAL A 186 12.87 -17.94 2.49
N ILE A 187 12.69 -16.92 1.63
CA ILE A 187 12.27 -17.09 0.24
C ILE A 187 13.44 -16.74 -0.69
N ARG A 188 13.63 -17.55 -1.72
CA ARG A 188 14.69 -17.36 -2.73
C ARG A 188 14.08 -17.31 -4.12
N LEU A 189 14.66 -16.47 -4.96
CA LEU A 189 14.23 -16.36 -6.35
C LEU A 189 14.56 -17.64 -7.11
N LYS A 190 13.61 -18.09 -7.91
CA LYS A 190 13.85 -19.15 -8.88
C LYS A 190 14.86 -18.65 -9.91
N ARG A 191 16.02 -19.32 -9.99
CA ARG A 191 17.06 -19.03 -10.98
C ARG A 191 16.53 -19.21 -12.40
#